data_AF-A0A101H0A0-F1
#
_entry.id   AF-A0A101H0A0-F1
#
_cell.length_a   1.000
_cell.length_b   1.000
_cell.length_c   1.000
_cell.angle_alpha   90.00
_cell.angle_beta   90.00
_cell.angle_gamma   90.00
#
_symmetry.space_group_name_H-M   'P 1'
#
loop_
_entity.id
_entity.type
_entity.pdbx_description
1 polymer ?
#
loop_
_entity_poly.entity_id
_entity_poly.type
_entity_poly.pdbx_seq_one_letter_code
_entity_poly.pdbx_strand_id
1 'polypeptide(L)'
;VDGAVKAGALETGAADEKGIAIRAKVENSMLKLGEKWRKKDFEGLGIGRARLETIMKETSRCIKCYACIENCPICYCVECSTRKPHLVTPGQVPPGPMFHMIRFAHISDSCINCGQCEELCAMDIPNALFMHAQQVELEKMFGFTPGVNMAPPVLAYAEEKVERKRLDDTGSDQIFDNVFKE
;
A
#
# COMPACT_ATOMS: atom_id res chain seq x y z
N VAL A 1 -9.81 -29.56 2.44
CA VAL A 1 -11.28 -29.66 2.58
C VAL A 1 -11.76 -31.07 2.24
N ASP A 2 -11.41 -31.61 1.06
CA ASP A 2 -11.86 -32.94 0.60
C ASP A 2 -11.57 -34.10 1.55
N GLY A 3 -10.42 -34.09 2.23
CA GLY A 3 -10.09 -35.11 3.25
C GLY A 3 -11.04 -35.09 4.45
N ALA A 4 -11.47 -33.91 4.89
CA ALA A 4 -12.40 -33.75 6.01
C ALA A 4 -13.84 -34.13 5.64
N VAL A 5 -14.24 -33.85 4.39
CA VAL A 5 -15.53 -34.29 3.83
C VAL A 5 -15.56 -35.83 3.75
N LYS A 6 -14.49 -36.46 3.25
CA LYS A 6 -14.39 -37.93 3.18
C LYS A 6 -14.39 -38.61 4.54
N ALA A 7 -13.83 -37.95 5.57
CA ALA A 7 -13.83 -38.44 6.94
C ALA A 7 -15.17 -38.24 7.67
N GLY A 8 -16.19 -37.66 7.02
CA GLY A 8 -17.49 -37.35 7.64
C GLY A 8 -17.42 -36.25 8.71
N ALA A 9 -16.31 -35.52 8.79
CA ALA A 9 -16.11 -34.47 9.78
C ALA A 9 -16.70 -33.11 9.36
N LEU A 10 -17.08 -32.97 8.08
CA LEU A 10 -17.60 -31.72 7.53
C LEU A 10 -18.58 -31.98 6.38
N GLU A 11 -19.74 -31.34 6.43
CA GLU A 11 -20.71 -31.32 5.33
C GLU A 11 -20.52 -30.08 4.45
N THR A 12 -20.73 -30.24 3.14
CA THR A 12 -20.68 -29.13 2.18
C THR A 12 -21.99 -29.04 1.41
N GLY A 13 -22.46 -27.83 1.15
CA GLY A 13 -23.63 -27.56 0.33
C GLY A 13 -23.42 -26.33 -0.55
N ALA A 14 -24.24 -26.20 -1.59
CA ALA A 14 -24.29 -24.97 -2.38
C ALA A 14 -24.70 -23.79 -1.48
N ALA A 15 -24.13 -22.62 -1.76
CA ALA A 15 -24.54 -21.40 -1.06
C ALA A 15 -26.01 -21.06 -1.39
N ASP A 16 -26.78 -20.72 -0.36
CA ASP A 16 -28.18 -20.32 -0.51
C ASP A 16 -28.32 -19.10 -1.44
N GLU A 17 -29.13 -19.22 -2.49
CA GLU A 17 -29.29 -18.18 -3.52
C GLU A 17 -29.80 -16.87 -2.93
N LYS A 18 -30.71 -16.94 -1.94
CA LYS A 18 -31.21 -15.76 -1.23
C LYS A 18 -30.10 -15.10 -0.42
N GLY A 19 -29.26 -15.89 0.24
CA GLY A 19 -28.06 -15.44 0.95
C GLY A 19 -27.07 -14.72 0.02
N ILE A 20 -26.82 -15.27 -1.18
CA ILE A 20 -25.97 -14.63 -2.20
C ILE A 20 -26.56 -13.27 -2.60
N ALA A 21 -27.86 -13.22 -2.91
CA ALA A 21 -28.53 -11.98 -3.32
C ALA A 21 -28.50 -10.90 -2.21
N ILE A 22 -28.70 -11.30 -0.94
CA ILE A 22 -28.60 -10.39 0.21
C ILE A 22 -27.18 -9.86 0.35
N ARG A 23 -26.15 -10.72 0.26
CA ARG A 23 -24.74 -10.31 0.32
C ARG A 23 -24.40 -9.33 -0.79
N ALA A 24 -24.79 -9.61 -2.02
CA ALA A 24 -24.58 -8.72 -3.16
C ALA A 24 -25.24 -7.34 -2.94
N LYS A 25 -26.46 -7.31 -2.38
CA LYS A 25 -27.14 -6.04 -2.06
C LYS A 25 -26.39 -5.23 -1.00
N VAL A 26 -25.95 -5.89 0.07
CA VAL A 26 -25.19 -5.27 1.17
C VAL A 26 -23.84 -4.76 0.66
N GLU A 27 -23.10 -5.59 -0.08
CA GLU A 27 -21.81 -5.24 -0.68
C GLU A 27 -21.92 -4.01 -1.58
N ASN A 28 -22.88 -3.99 -2.52
CA ASN A 28 -23.11 -2.82 -3.37
C ASN A 28 -23.44 -1.55 -2.58
N SER A 29 -24.10 -1.69 -1.43
CA SER A 29 -24.43 -0.55 -0.56
C SER A 29 -23.18 -0.04 0.16
N MET A 30 -22.31 -0.94 0.63
CA MET A 30 -21.04 -0.63 1.27
C MET A 30 -20.03 -0.03 0.29
N LEU A 31 -19.95 -0.55 -0.94
CA LEU A 31 -19.08 -0.01 -1.99
C LEU A 31 -19.47 1.43 -2.33
N LYS A 32 -20.76 1.71 -2.54
CA LYS A 32 -21.26 3.08 -2.80
C LYS A 32 -20.95 4.03 -1.64
N LEU A 33 -21.08 3.56 -0.40
CA LEU A 33 -20.73 4.35 0.78
C LEU A 33 -19.22 4.63 0.82
N GLY A 34 -18.40 3.62 0.57
CA GLY A 34 -16.94 3.73 0.51
C GLY A 34 -16.49 4.71 -0.57
N GLU A 35 -17.04 4.62 -1.78
CA GLU A 35 -16.75 5.55 -2.88
C GLU A 35 -17.15 6.99 -2.54
N LYS A 36 -18.30 7.19 -1.87
CA LYS A 36 -18.74 8.52 -1.43
C LYS A 36 -17.74 9.15 -0.45
N TRP A 37 -17.28 8.39 0.55
CA TRP A 37 -16.30 8.88 1.52
C TRP A 37 -14.93 9.08 0.89
N ARG A 38 -14.45 8.12 0.09
CA ARG A 38 -13.20 8.25 -0.66
C ARG A 38 -13.18 9.51 -1.51
N LYS A 39 -14.28 9.79 -2.25
CA LYS A 39 -14.41 11.01 -3.04
C LYS A 39 -14.31 12.26 -2.16
N LYS A 40 -15.07 12.31 -1.06
CA LYS A 40 -15.03 13.43 -0.11
C LYS A 40 -13.61 13.67 0.43
N ASP A 41 -12.91 12.62 0.84
CA ASP A 41 -11.59 12.74 1.46
C ASP A 41 -10.54 13.16 0.42
N PHE A 42 -10.60 12.60 -0.79
CA PHE A 42 -9.69 12.94 -1.88
C PHE A 42 -9.88 14.39 -2.38
N GLU A 43 -11.14 14.85 -2.47
CA GLU A 43 -11.46 16.25 -2.79
C GLU A 43 -11.01 17.19 -1.66
N GLY A 44 -11.15 16.76 -0.40
CA GLY A 44 -10.72 17.50 0.79
C GLY A 44 -9.21 17.76 0.86
N LEU A 45 -8.38 16.92 0.21
CA LEU A 45 -6.94 17.16 0.08
C LEU A 45 -6.60 18.36 -0.81
N GLY A 46 -7.52 18.86 -1.63
CA GLY A 46 -7.22 19.84 -2.67
C GLY A 46 -6.33 19.27 -3.79
N ILE A 47 -5.79 20.16 -4.62
CA ILE A 47 -4.99 19.82 -5.80
C ILE A 47 -3.66 20.58 -5.83
N GLY A 48 -2.66 20.03 -6.52
CA GLY A 48 -1.36 20.67 -6.75
C GLY A 48 -0.73 21.18 -5.45
N ARG A 49 -0.53 22.50 -5.39
CA ARG A 49 0.10 23.17 -4.24
C ARG A 49 -0.71 23.03 -2.94
N ALA A 50 -2.03 23.14 -2.98
CA ALA A 50 -2.87 23.03 -1.78
C ALA A 50 -2.79 21.62 -1.15
N ARG A 51 -2.70 20.59 -2.01
CA ARG A 51 -2.46 19.21 -1.56
C ARG A 51 -1.10 19.06 -0.91
N LEU A 52 -0.06 19.60 -1.53
CA LEU A 52 1.29 19.56 -0.97
C LEU A 52 1.35 20.29 0.38
N GLU A 53 0.72 21.45 0.51
CA GLU A 53 0.65 22.20 1.77
C GLU A 53 -0.05 21.40 2.87
N THR A 54 -1.15 20.71 2.55
CA THR A 54 -1.84 19.80 3.48
C THR A 54 -0.92 18.66 3.94
N ILE A 55 -0.26 17.99 3.00
CA ILE A 55 0.70 16.91 3.30
C ILE A 55 1.83 17.42 4.18
N MET A 56 2.44 18.56 3.84
CA MET A 56 3.53 19.14 4.62
C MET A 56 3.08 19.54 6.02
N LYS A 57 1.88 20.09 6.16
CA LYS A 57 1.28 20.44 7.44
C LYS A 57 1.10 19.20 8.31
N GLU A 58 0.45 18.15 7.80
CA GLU A 58 0.21 16.94 8.59
C GLU A 58 1.50 16.20 8.94
N THR A 59 2.42 16.08 7.99
CA THR A 59 3.69 15.39 8.17
C THR A 59 4.71 16.17 9.01
N SER A 60 4.49 17.46 9.26
CA SER A 60 5.30 18.26 10.19
C SER A 60 5.26 17.75 11.64
N ARG A 61 4.25 16.93 11.98
CA ARG A 61 4.10 16.28 13.29
C ARG A 61 4.89 14.97 13.40
N CYS A 62 5.51 14.50 12.32
CA CYS A 62 6.15 13.19 12.27
C CYS A 62 7.33 13.08 13.24
N ILE A 63 7.34 12.03 14.07
CA ILE A 63 8.42 11.74 15.01
C ILE A 63 9.50 10.81 14.44
N LYS A 64 9.44 10.49 13.14
CA LYS A 64 10.38 9.61 12.44
C LYS A 64 10.58 8.24 13.14
N CYS A 65 9.48 7.64 13.62
CA CYS A 65 9.51 6.34 14.29
C CYS A 65 9.56 5.13 13.34
N TYR A 66 9.47 5.35 12.02
CA TYR A 66 9.47 4.31 10.98
C TYR A 66 8.32 3.29 11.01
N ALA A 67 7.34 3.40 11.91
CA ALA A 67 6.18 2.50 11.96
C ALA A 67 5.41 2.40 10.63
N CYS A 68 5.30 3.52 9.89
CA CYS A 68 4.65 3.54 8.58
C CYS A 68 5.42 2.81 7.47
N ILE A 69 6.69 2.46 7.70
CA ILE A 69 7.57 1.71 6.80
C ILE A 69 7.63 0.25 7.26
N GLU A 70 7.93 0.02 8.53
CA GLU A 70 8.19 -1.32 9.07
C GLU A 70 6.96 -2.23 9.07
N ASN A 71 5.75 -1.66 9.16
CA ASN A 71 4.49 -2.42 9.12
C ASN A 71 3.84 -2.44 7.73
N CYS A 72 4.52 -1.94 6.71
CA CYS A 72 3.96 -1.89 5.37
C CYS A 72 4.31 -3.18 4.61
N PRO A 73 3.31 -3.96 4.15
CA PRO A 73 3.55 -5.29 3.56
C PRO A 73 4.32 -5.24 2.22
N ILE A 74 4.36 -4.08 1.56
CA ILE A 74 5.09 -3.88 0.30
C ILE A 74 6.49 -3.28 0.51
N CYS A 75 6.92 -3.09 1.76
CA CYS A 75 8.24 -2.57 2.10
C CYS A 75 9.20 -3.69 2.43
N TYR A 76 9.71 -4.34 1.40
CA TYR A 76 10.65 -5.46 1.50
C TYR A 76 12.11 -5.08 1.19
N CYS A 77 12.40 -3.78 0.97
CA CYS A 77 13.75 -3.35 0.61
C CYS A 77 14.75 -3.66 1.73
N VAL A 78 15.85 -4.34 1.39
CA VAL A 78 16.98 -4.60 2.31
C VAL A 78 17.62 -3.28 2.77
N GLU A 79 17.79 -2.33 1.84
CA GLU A 79 18.29 -0.99 2.14
C GLU A 79 17.22 0.06 1.84
N CYS A 80 16.80 0.79 2.87
CA CYS A 80 15.79 1.84 2.71
C CYS A 80 16.43 3.21 2.45
N SER A 81 16.06 3.88 1.34
CA SER A 81 16.51 5.24 1.01
C SER A 81 16.22 6.27 2.12
N THR A 82 15.18 6.06 2.93
CA THR A 82 14.85 6.93 4.07
C THR A 82 15.84 6.85 5.24
N ARG A 83 16.72 5.83 5.25
CA ARG A 83 17.78 5.63 6.25
C ARG A 83 19.16 6.09 5.75
N LYS A 84 19.28 6.52 4.49
CA LYS A 84 20.54 6.99 3.90
C LYS A 84 20.88 8.42 4.38
N PRO A 85 22.00 8.66 5.09
CA PRO A 85 22.30 9.96 5.71
C PRO A 85 22.41 11.14 4.73
N HIS A 86 22.75 10.88 3.47
CA HIS A 86 22.84 11.91 2.42
C HIS A 86 21.48 12.30 1.81
N LEU A 87 20.41 11.52 2.06
CA LEU A 87 19.05 11.82 1.63
C LEU A 87 18.19 12.34 2.78
N VAL A 88 18.37 11.77 3.97
CA VAL A 88 17.61 12.11 5.18
C VAL A 88 18.58 12.29 6.34
N THR A 89 18.56 13.47 6.97
CA THR A 89 19.40 13.80 8.11
C THR A 89 19.16 12.85 9.29
N PRO A 90 20.18 12.14 9.77
CA PRO A 90 20.08 11.32 10.98
C PRO A 90 19.71 12.16 12.20
N GLY A 91 18.93 11.61 13.13
CA GLY A 91 18.55 12.29 14.38
C GLY A 91 17.59 13.49 14.26
N GLN A 92 17.38 14.07 13.08
CA GLN A 92 16.46 15.19 12.89
C GLN A 92 14.99 14.76 13.09
N VAL A 93 14.30 15.41 14.03
CA VAL A 93 12.88 15.22 14.32
C VAL A 93 12.22 16.59 14.53
N PRO A 94 11.14 16.95 13.81
CA PRO A 94 10.53 16.21 12.70
C PRO A 94 11.51 16.02 11.52
N PRO A 95 11.36 14.96 10.70
CA PRO A 95 12.21 14.78 9.53
C PRO A 95 11.99 15.91 8.51
N GLY A 96 13.02 16.21 7.72
CA GLY A 96 12.85 17.03 6.52
C GLY A 96 11.86 16.39 5.51
N PRO A 97 11.31 17.18 4.57
CA PRO A 97 10.28 16.72 3.64
C PRO A 97 10.72 15.54 2.75
N MET A 98 12.03 15.38 2.53
CA MET A 98 12.61 14.26 1.78
C MET A 98 12.21 12.89 2.32
N PHE A 99 12.10 12.73 3.65
CA PHE A 99 11.68 11.45 4.25
C PHE A 99 10.30 11.01 3.72
N HIS A 100 9.33 11.92 3.75
CA HIS A 100 7.97 11.65 3.31
C HIS A 100 7.88 11.53 1.79
N MET A 101 8.59 12.36 1.03
CA MET A 101 8.59 12.29 -0.43
C MET A 101 9.16 10.97 -0.95
N ILE A 102 10.29 10.51 -0.40
CA ILE A 102 10.87 9.19 -0.72
C ILE A 102 9.84 8.11 -0.39
N ARG A 103 9.25 8.17 0.80
CA ARG A 103 8.25 7.20 1.24
C ARG A 103 7.09 7.10 0.27
N PHE A 104 6.48 8.24 -0.08
CA PHE A 104 5.32 8.30 -0.96
C PHE A 104 5.65 7.84 -2.38
N ALA A 105 6.79 8.26 -2.93
CA ALA A 105 7.21 7.86 -4.27
C ALA A 105 7.39 6.33 -4.39
N HIS A 106 8.08 5.71 -3.43
CA HIS A 106 8.45 4.29 -3.50
C HIS A 106 7.27 3.31 -3.44
N ILE A 107 6.12 3.71 -2.89
CA ILE A 107 4.92 2.85 -2.80
C ILE A 107 3.78 3.32 -3.68
N SER A 108 3.98 4.41 -4.41
CA SER A 108 2.91 5.12 -5.09
C SER A 108 2.17 4.20 -6.07
N ASP A 109 2.84 3.28 -6.74
CA ASP A 109 2.21 2.35 -7.70
C ASP A 109 1.71 1.03 -7.08
N SER A 110 2.16 0.71 -5.86
CA SER A 110 2.01 -0.61 -5.24
C SER A 110 1.10 -0.61 -4.01
N CYS A 111 0.71 0.56 -3.51
CA CYS A 111 -0.11 0.69 -2.31
C CYS A 111 -1.51 0.07 -2.49
N ILE A 112 -1.81 -0.97 -1.71
CA ILE A 112 -3.14 -1.62 -1.68
C ILE A 112 -4.11 -0.99 -0.66
N ASN A 113 -3.76 0.15 -0.08
CA ASN A 113 -4.55 0.85 0.95
C ASN A 113 -4.91 -0.03 2.18
N CYS A 114 -3.96 -0.81 2.69
CA CYS A 114 -4.17 -1.68 3.86
C CYS A 114 -4.32 -0.94 5.22
N GLY A 115 -4.04 0.36 5.27
CA GLY A 115 -4.25 1.20 6.47
C GLY A 115 -3.19 1.10 7.57
N GLN A 116 -2.32 0.08 7.56
CA GLN A 116 -1.35 -0.17 8.65
C GLN A 116 -0.41 1.02 8.95
N CYS A 117 -0.09 1.81 7.93
CA CYS A 117 0.77 2.98 8.07
C CYS A 117 0.12 4.17 8.80
N GLU A 118 -1.21 4.20 8.86
CA GLU A 118 -2.00 5.20 9.57
C GLU A 118 -2.43 4.67 10.93
N GLU A 119 -2.92 3.43 11.00
CA GLU A 119 -3.33 2.77 12.24
C GLU A 119 -2.21 2.73 13.30
N LEU A 120 -0.97 2.51 12.87
CA LEU A 120 0.19 2.42 13.76
C LEU A 120 0.96 3.76 13.87
N CYS A 121 0.43 4.85 13.32
CA CYS A 121 1.07 6.16 13.41
C CYS A 121 0.81 6.78 14.78
N ALA A 122 1.84 6.88 15.63
CA ALA A 122 1.75 7.53 16.94
C ALA A 122 1.36 9.02 16.92
N MET A 123 1.28 9.64 15.73
CA MET A 123 0.97 11.06 15.54
C MET A 123 -0.33 11.29 14.76
N ASP A 124 -1.11 10.24 14.50
CA ASP A 124 -2.36 10.30 13.74
C ASP A 124 -2.20 11.06 12.41
N ILE A 125 -1.11 10.76 11.67
CA ILE A 125 -0.89 11.31 10.33
C ILE A 125 -1.70 10.45 9.36
N PRO A 126 -2.53 11.04 8.48
CA PRO A 126 -3.39 10.30 7.56
C PRO A 126 -2.60 9.72 6.38
N ASN A 127 -1.66 8.82 6.69
CA ASN A 127 -0.74 8.22 5.73
C ASN A 127 -1.48 7.41 4.68
N ALA A 128 -2.52 6.65 5.06
CA ALA A 128 -3.26 5.81 4.13
C ALA A 128 -3.99 6.68 3.11
N LEU A 129 -4.59 7.78 3.56
CA LEU A 129 -5.21 8.78 2.67
C LEU A 129 -4.21 9.34 1.65
N PHE A 130 -3.03 9.82 2.10
CA PHE A 130 -2.04 10.40 1.19
C PHE A 130 -1.48 9.38 0.20
N MET A 131 -1.18 8.17 0.66
CA MET A 131 -0.59 7.12 -0.16
C MET A 131 -1.60 6.58 -1.17
N HIS A 132 -2.84 6.32 -0.75
CA HIS A 132 -3.90 5.83 -1.64
C HIS A 132 -4.33 6.89 -2.66
N ALA A 133 -4.39 8.18 -2.28
CA ALA A 133 -4.68 9.24 -3.22
C ALA A 133 -3.64 9.35 -4.34
N GLN A 134 -2.37 9.07 -4.07
CA GLN A 134 -1.33 9.03 -5.10
C GLN A 134 -1.43 7.77 -5.96
N GLN A 135 -1.71 6.62 -5.34
CA GLN A 135 -1.85 5.36 -6.05
C GLN A 135 -3.01 5.36 -7.05
N VAL A 136 -4.17 5.90 -6.66
CA VAL A 136 -5.33 5.99 -7.56
C VAL A 136 -5.03 6.86 -8.78
N GLU A 137 -4.19 7.90 -8.65
CA GLU A 137 -3.77 8.70 -9.80
C GLU A 137 -2.83 7.90 -10.72
N LEU A 138 -1.92 7.09 -10.18
CA LEU A 138 -1.07 6.20 -10.98
C LEU A 138 -1.86 5.08 -11.66
N GLU A 139 -2.84 4.49 -10.98
CA GLU A 139 -3.74 3.51 -11.57
C GLU A 139 -4.51 4.10 -12.74
N LYS A 140 -5.01 5.34 -12.63
CA LYS A 140 -5.66 6.03 -13.77
C LYS A 140 -4.70 6.30 -14.93
N MET A 141 -3.46 6.65 -14.63
CA MET A 141 -2.46 6.99 -15.65
C MET A 141 -1.92 5.77 -16.39
N PHE A 142 -1.72 4.65 -15.69
CA PHE A 142 -1.02 3.47 -16.22
C PHE A 142 -1.89 2.21 -16.34
N GLY A 143 -3.11 2.21 -15.79
CA GLY A 143 -4.02 1.06 -15.82
C GLY A 143 -3.59 -0.11 -14.93
N PHE A 144 -2.65 0.11 -14.00
CA PHE A 144 -2.17 -0.90 -13.07
C PHE A 144 -2.93 -0.81 -11.74
N THR A 145 -3.65 -1.88 -11.38
CA THR A 145 -4.32 -2.03 -10.08
C THR A 145 -3.51 -2.95 -9.17
N PRO A 146 -2.91 -2.44 -8.08
CA PRO A 146 -2.06 -3.23 -7.19
C PRO A 146 -2.87 -4.30 -6.44
N GLY A 147 -2.24 -5.47 -6.22
CA GLY A 147 -2.83 -6.57 -5.45
C GLY A 147 -3.92 -7.39 -6.15
N VAL A 148 -4.20 -7.13 -7.44
CA VAL A 148 -5.23 -7.86 -8.21
C VAL A 148 -4.63 -9.01 -9.02
N ASN A 149 -3.43 -8.83 -9.58
CA ASN A 149 -2.75 -9.84 -10.39
C ASN A 149 -1.22 -9.74 -10.19
N MET A 150 -0.50 -10.70 -10.77
CA MET A 150 0.96 -10.82 -10.65
C MET A 150 1.75 -9.93 -11.64
N ALA A 151 1.09 -9.02 -12.36
CA ALA A 151 1.83 -8.07 -13.19
C ALA A 151 2.72 -7.18 -12.28
N PRO A 152 3.96 -6.91 -12.68
CA PRO A 152 4.83 -6.08 -11.86
C PRO A 152 4.34 -4.62 -11.84
N PRO A 153 4.55 -3.90 -10.73
CA PRO A 153 4.22 -2.48 -10.62
C PRO A 153 4.95 -1.60 -11.64
N VAL A 154 4.42 -0.41 -11.92
CA VAL A 154 4.96 0.51 -12.94
C VAL A 154 6.44 0.85 -12.71
N LEU A 155 6.83 1.10 -11.46
CA LEU A 155 8.19 1.44 -11.07
C LEU A 155 9.13 0.23 -11.18
N ALA A 156 8.63 -0.99 -11.08
CA ALA A 156 9.44 -2.19 -11.29
C ALA A 156 9.95 -2.28 -12.75
N TYR A 157 9.21 -1.74 -13.72
CA TYR A 157 9.69 -1.65 -15.11
C TYR A 157 10.80 -0.62 -15.29
N ALA A 158 10.85 0.44 -14.46
CA ALA A 158 11.92 1.44 -14.52
C ALA A 158 13.28 0.85 -14.12
N GLU A 159 13.28 -0.11 -13.19
CA GLU A 159 14.47 -0.85 -12.76
C GLU A 159 14.58 -2.24 -13.39
N GLU A 160 13.77 -2.57 -14.40
CA GLU A 160 13.64 -3.94 -14.95
C GLU A 160 14.98 -4.57 -15.30
N LYS A 161 15.88 -3.82 -15.94
CA LYS A 161 17.21 -4.34 -16.32
C LYS A 161 18.09 -4.64 -15.11
N VAL A 162 17.99 -3.81 -14.07
CA VAL A 162 18.76 -3.97 -12.84
C VAL A 162 18.18 -5.13 -12.02
N GLU A 163 16.85 -5.20 -11.91
CA GLU A 163 16.19 -6.25 -11.13
C GLU A 163 16.25 -7.61 -11.82
N ARG A 164 16.10 -7.68 -13.16
CA ARG A 164 16.36 -8.91 -13.92
C ARG A 164 17.80 -9.36 -13.80
N LYS A 165 18.76 -8.43 -13.92
CA LYS A 165 20.17 -8.76 -13.72
C LYS A 165 20.42 -9.29 -12.30
N ARG A 166 19.84 -8.67 -11.27
CA ARG A 166 19.95 -9.15 -9.89
C ARG A 166 19.32 -10.55 -9.73
N LEU A 167 18.13 -10.76 -10.30
CA LEU A 167 17.46 -12.07 -10.31
C LEU A 167 18.33 -13.13 -10.99
N ASP A 168 18.93 -12.81 -12.13
CA ASP A 168 19.83 -13.70 -12.86
C ASP A 168 21.12 -13.97 -12.06
N ASP A 169 21.68 -12.94 -11.40
CA ASP A 169 22.92 -13.03 -10.63
C ASP A 169 22.72 -13.75 -9.27
N THR A 170 21.53 -13.69 -8.68
CA THR A 170 21.25 -14.20 -7.32
C THR A 170 20.27 -15.37 -7.26
N GLY A 171 19.57 -15.68 -8.35
CA GLY A 171 18.53 -16.72 -8.42
C GLY A 171 17.33 -16.45 -7.50
N SER A 172 17.16 -15.20 -7.10
CA SER A 172 16.44 -14.78 -5.90
C SER A 172 15.54 -13.60 -6.26
N ASP A 173 14.22 -13.79 -6.18
CA ASP A 173 13.25 -12.70 -6.26
C ASP A 173 13.09 -12.12 -4.84
N GLN A 174 13.31 -10.81 -4.65
CA GLN A 174 13.17 -10.19 -3.33
C GLN A 174 11.78 -10.39 -2.74
N ILE A 175 10.76 -10.52 -3.60
CA ILE A 175 9.40 -10.81 -3.17
C ILE A 175 9.33 -12.26 -2.66
N PHE A 176 9.89 -13.22 -3.39
CA PHE A 176 9.88 -14.62 -2.98
C PHE A 176 10.69 -14.87 -1.70
N ASP A 177 11.93 -14.40 -1.63
CA ASP A 177 12.82 -14.69 -0.50
C ASP A 177 12.43 -13.96 0.80
N ASN A 178 11.89 -12.74 0.72
CA ASN A 178 11.56 -11.98 1.92
C ASN A 178 10.10 -12.13 2.39
N VAL A 179 9.20 -12.65 1.53
CA VAL A 179 7.77 -12.76 1.84
C VAL A 179 7.27 -14.22 1.82
N PHE A 180 7.81 -15.08 0.96
CA PHE A 180 7.27 -16.43 0.72
C PHE A 180 8.19 -17.57 1.13
N LYS A 181 9.46 -17.29 1.43
CA LYS A 181 10.44 -18.29 1.83
C LYS A 181 10.58 -18.31 3.35
N GLU A 182 9.78 -19.18 3.97
CA GLU A 182 10.03 -19.68 5.33
C GLU A 182 11.22 -20.66 5.34
#